data_AF-E0W4T1-F1
#
_entry.id   AF-E0W4T1-F1
#
_cell.length_a   1.000
_cell.length_b   1.000
_cell.length_c   1.000
_cell.angle_alpha   90.00
_cell.angle_beta   90.00
_cell.angle_gamma   90.00
#
_symmetry.space_group_name_H-M   'P 1'
#
loop_
_entity.id
_entity.type
_entity.pdbx_description
1 polymer ?
#
loop_
_entity_poly.entity_id
_entity_poly.type
_entity_poly.pdbx_seq_one_letter_code
_entity_poly.pdbx_strand_id
1 'polypeptide(L)'
;MRPYFTLLLALAFILACTNLVEADAGRVLETTTNEHARHLRTAVASVVDLPDDEDERLLGYNTVQLWRMRRTANKLMNGKLTTQKEAALKKWMASQQDKFLAKWLKSSSVYPDQVYSKLGLTKLGASAKSSPNYQLYEKYTEALLQRWTNFKASPDTVYKSLRLDKLGAKAPQSPSYPMYEKYLQTFFRNQPAN
;
A
#
# COMPACT_ATOMS: atom_id res chain seq x y z
N MET A 1 12.44 2.66 -50.60
CA MET A 1 11.05 2.16 -50.53
C MET A 1 10.61 2.18 -49.07
N ARG A 2 9.44 2.75 -48.78
CA ARG A 2 9.14 3.47 -47.53
C ARG A 2 8.77 2.51 -46.36
N PRO A 3 9.54 2.47 -45.25
CA PRO A 3 9.34 1.54 -44.13
C PRO A 3 8.13 1.89 -43.23
N TYR A 4 7.44 3.00 -43.52
CA TYR A 4 6.29 3.46 -42.75
C TYR A 4 4.98 2.74 -43.10
N PHE A 5 4.90 2.08 -44.26
CA PHE A 5 3.72 1.31 -44.67
C PHE A 5 3.58 -0.01 -43.90
N THR A 6 4.68 -0.65 -43.51
CA THR A 6 4.65 -1.91 -42.74
C THR A 6 4.21 -1.68 -41.29
N LEU A 7 4.55 -0.53 -40.72
CA LEU A 7 4.19 -0.15 -39.36
C LEU A 7 2.70 0.24 -39.24
N LEU A 8 2.15 0.89 -40.27
CA LEU A 8 0.71 1.16 -40.37
C LEU A 8 -0.13 -0.11 -40.60
N LEU A 9 0.40 -1.07 -41.37
CA LEU A 9 -0.29 -2.35 -41.62
C LEU A 9 -0.35 -3.23 -40.36
N ALA A 10 0.68 -3.21 -39.51
CA ALA A 10 0.71 -3.94 -38.24
C ALA A 10 -0.23 -3.33 -37.19
N LEU A 11 -0.42 -2.00 -37.19
CA LEU A 11 -1.33 -1.33 -36.26
C LEU A 11 -2.82 -1.56 -36.59
N ALA A 12 -3.15 -1.72 -37.89
CA ALA A 12 -4.50 -2.06 -38.34
C ALA A 12 -4.90 -3.52 -38.03
N PHE A 13 -3.93 -4.44 -37.97
CA PHE A 13 -4.19 -5.85 -37.68
C PHE A 13 -4.51 -6.09 -36.18
N ILE A 14 -3.95 -5.27 -35.28
CA ILE A 14 -4.21 -5.38 -33.84
C ILE A 14 -5.59 -4.81 -33.45
N LEU A 15 -6.11 -3.85 -34.23
CA LEU A 15 -7.43 -3.24 -34.01
C LEU A 15 -8.60 -4.08 -34.56
N ALA A 16 -8.33 -5.07 -35.41
CA ALA A 16 -9.34 -6.00 -35.93
C ALA A 16 -9.52 -7.27 -35.06
N CYS A 17 -8.60 -7.54 -34.14
CA CYS A 17 -8.65 -8.75 -33.29
C CYS A 17 -9.45 -8.61 -31.99
N THR A 18 -9.99 -7.43 -31.69
CA THR A 18 -10.77 -7.19 -30.46
C THR A 18 -12.28 -7.28 -30.61
N ASN A 19 -12.81 -7.49 -31.83
CA ASN A 19 -14.25 -7.43 -32.10
C ASN A 19 -14.89 -8.79 -32.42
N LEU A 20 -14.39 -9.88 -31.82
CA LEU A 20 -14.90 -11.23 -32.11
C LEU A 20 -14.99 -12.09 -30.85
N VAL A 21 -15.89 -11.73 -29.92
CA VAL A 21 -16.47 -12.64 -28.92
C VAL A 21 -17.81 -12.04 -28.49
N GLU A 22 -18.78 -12.17 -29.39
CA GLU A 22 -20.19 -11.86 -29.15
C GLU A 22 -20.97 -12.93 -29.91
N ALA A 23 -21.53 -13.91 -29.18
CA ALA A 23 -22.63 -14.83 -29.53
C ALA A 23 -22.45 -16.20 -28.84
N ASP A 24 -23.07 -16.37 -27.68
CA ASP A 24 -23.89 -17.54 -27.33
C ASP A 24 -24.62 -17.21 -26.01
N ALA A 25 -25.87 -16.74 -26.07
CA ALA A 25 -27.11 -17.53 -26.06
C ALA A 25 -27.37 -18.28 -24.73
N GLY A 26 -28.51 -17.95 -24.09
CA GLY A 26 -29.28 -18.96 -23.35
C GLY A 26 -29.55 -18.73 -21.85
N ARG A 27 -30.51 -17.84 -21.56
CA ARG A 27 -31.68 -17.97 -20.64
C ARG A 27 -31.56 -18.60 -19.23
N VAL A 28 -32.41 -18.02 -18.36
CA VAL A 28 -33.12 -18.50 -17.15
C VAL A 28 -32.58 -17.87 -15.85
N LEU A 29 -33.11 -16.73 -15.40
CA LEU A 29 -34.36 -16.44 -14.66
C LEU A 29 -34.16 -16.52 -13.13
N GLU A 30 -34.43 -15.37 -12.47
CA GLU A 30 -34.89 -15.21 -11.08
C GLU A 30 -33.97 -15.76 -9.96
N THR A 31 -33.51 -14.99 -8.98
CA THR A 31 -34.33 -14.17 -8.11
C THR A 31 -33.44 -13.25 -7.25
N THR A 32 -34.09 -12.19 -6.82
CA THR A 32 -33.66 -11.04 -6.04
C THR A 32 -32.93 -11.36 -4.73
N THR A 33 -32.18 -10.35 -4.27
CA THR A 33 -31.72 -10.07 -2.90
C THR A 33 -30.30 -10.49 -2.50
N ASN A 34 -29.51 -9.46 -2.14
CA ASN A 34 -28.36 -9.48 -1.22
C ASN A 34 -26.93 -9.63 -1.81
N GLU A 35 -26.44 -8.60 -2.52
CA GLU A 35 -25.05 -8.57 -3.06
C GLU A 35 -24.05 -7.66 -2.32
N HIS A 36 -24.45 -6.81 -1.38
CA HIS A 36 -23.50 -5.86 -0.77
C HIS A 36 -22.70 -6.41 0.44
N ALA A 37 -22.91 -7.67 0.84
CA ALA A 37 -22.28 -8.25 2.04
C ALA A 37 -21.27 -9.40 1.75
N ARG A 38 -20.99 -9.72 0.48
CA ARG A 38 -20.21 -10.91 0.11
C ARG A 38 -18.73 -10.68 -0.23
N HIS A 39 -18.25 -9.44 -0.33
CA HIS A 39 -16.84 -9.17 -0.63
C HIS A 39 -15.88 -9.24 0.58
N LEU A 40 -16.37 -9.58 1.78
CA LEU A 40 -15.54 -9.68 3.00
C LEU A 40 -15.55 -11.08 3.66
N ARG A 41 -16.11 -12.11 3.01
CA ARG A 41 -16.21 -13.48 3.57
C ARG A 41 -15.42 -14.58 2.85
N THR A 42 -14.66 -14.26 1.79
CA THR A 42 -13.94 -15.27 0.98
C THR A 42 -12.41 -15.29 1.21
N ALA A 43 -11.95 -15.11 2.45
CA ALA A 43 -10.53 -15.26 2.79
C ALA A 43 -10.27 -16.15 4.02
N VAL A 44 -11.28 -16.91 4.46
CA VAL A 44 -11.16 -17.88 5.57
C VAL A 44 -11.38 -19.29 5.01
N ALA A 45 -10.50 -19.72 4.09
CA ALA A 45 -10.39 -21.12 3.65
C ALA A 45 -9.21 -21.27 2.66
N SER A 46 -7.99 -21.36 3.18
CA SER A 46 -6.86 -22.14 2.62
C SER A 46 -5.60 -21.81 3.42
N VAL A 47 -5.46 -22.52 4.53
CA VAL A 47 -4.18 -22.67 5.22
C VAL A 47 -3.41 -23.71 4.41
N VAL A 48 -2.57 -23.26 3.50
CA VAL A 48 -1.52 -24.06 2.84
C VAL A 48 -0.28 -23.18 2.75
N ASP A 49 0.86 -23.79 3.05
CA ASP A 49 2.17 -23.23 3.37
C ASP A 49 2.69 -21.99 2.61
N LEU A 50 3.44 -21.19 3.38
CA LEU A 50 4.38 -20.15 2.93
C LEU A 50 5.24 -20.62 1.74
N PRO A 51 5.53 -19.72 0.79
CA PRO A 51 6.84 -19.08 0.85
C PRO A 51 6.74 -17.55 0.95
N ASP A 52 7.57 -16.99 1.82
CA ASP A 52 7.63 -15.59 2.26
C ASP A 52 8.24 -14.63 1.19
N ASP A 53 8.23 -14.96 -0.11
CA ASP A 53 9.18 -14.39 -1.09
C ASP A 53 8.66 -14.06 -2.51
N GLU A 54 7.34 -13.93 -2.74
CA GLU A 54 6.83 -13.70 -4.12
C GLU A 54 6.95 -12.24 -4.63
N ASP A 55 7.06 -11.24 -3.75
CA ASP A 55 7.14 -9.82 -4.18
C ASP A 55 8.58 -9.24 -4.27
N GLU A 56 9.62 -10.02 -3.96
CA GLU A 56 11.03 -9.56 -3.91
C GLU A 56 11.93 -10.14 -5.02
N ARG A 57 11.39 -10.98 -5.92
CA ARG A 57 12.15 -11.80 -6.88
C ARG A 57 12.62 -11.15 -8.19
N LEU A 58 12.43 -9.85 -8.36
CA LEU A 58 13.10 -9.06 -9.41
C LEU A 58 13.51 -7.73 -8.77
N LEU A 59 14.69 -7.19 -9.08
CA LEU A 59 15.07 -5.82 -8.71
C LEU A 59 14.12 -4.82 -9.42
N GLY A 60 12.88 -4.75 -8.93
CA GLY A 60 11.80 -4.01 -9.55
C GLY A 60 12.02 -2.52 -9.38
N TYR A 61 11.47 -1.75 -10.30
CA TYR A 61 11.45 -0.28 -10.26
C TYR A 61 11.17 0.28 -8.84
N ASN A 62 10.26 -0.36 -8.09
CA ASN A 62 9.90 0.05 -6.73
C ASN A 62 11.06 -0.05 -5.74
N THR A 63 11.86 -1.11 -5.79
CA THR A 63 13.02 -1.31 -4.91
C THR A 63 14.07 -0.23 -5.16
N VAL A 64 14.31 0.10 -6.44
CA VAL A 64 15.22 1.18 -6.83
C VAL A 64 14.70 2.54 -6.36
N GLN A 65 13.42 2.84 -6.54
CA GLN A 65 12.84 4.11 -6.09
C GLN A 65 12.87 4.24 -4.55
N LEU A 66 12.59 3.18 -3.80
CA LEU A 66 12.70 3.18 -2.34
C LEU A 66 14.14 3.40 -1.88
N TRP A 67 15.11 2.78 -2.53
CA TRP A 67 16.52 3.04 -2.26
C TRP A 67 16.89 4.50 -2.54
N ARG A 68 16.43 5.07 -3.66
CA ARG A 68 16.63 6.50 -3.98
C ARG A 68 15.99 7.40 -2.94
N MET A 69 14.78 7.10 -2.47
CA MET A 69 14.11 7.87 -1.41
C MET A 69 14.90 7.84 -0.12
N ARG A 70 15.34 6.66 0.35
CA ARG A 70 16.21 6.53 1.54
C ARG A 70 17.50 7.35 1.39
N ARG A 71 18.16 7.26 0.23
CA ARG A 71 19.39 8.02 -0.04
C ARG A 71 19.13 9.53 -0.05
N THR A 72 18.03 9.98 -0.66
CA THR A 72 17.66 11.39 -0.70
C THR A 72 17.31 11.92 0.69
N ALA A 73 16.58 11.16 1.50
CA ALA A 73 16.31 11.50 2.89
C ALA A 73 17.61 11.70 3.69
N ASN A 74 18.57 10.78 3.55
CA ASN A 74 19.89 10.93 4.20
C ASN A 74 20.64 12.17 3.71
N LYS A 75 20.59 12.50 2.41
CA LYS A 75 21.20 13.74 1.89
C LYS A 75 20.58 15.00 2.48
N LEU A 76 19.26 15.02 2.62
CA LEU A 76 18.53 16.13 3.24
C LEU A 76 18.86 16.27 4.73
N MET A 77 18.98 15.15 5.45
CA MET A 77 19.35 15.15 6.87
C MET A 77 20.80 15.58 7.12
N ASN A 78 21.71 15.33 6.18
CA ASN A 78 23.12 15.70 6.33
C ASN A 78 23.39 17.21 6.21
N GLY A 79 22.44 18.02 5.74
CA GLY A 79 22.57 19.48 5.65
C GLY A 79 23.61 20.02 4.65
N LYS A 80 24.25 19.17 3.83
CA LYS A 80 25.34 19.55 2.90
C LYS A 80 24.86 20.02 1.51
N LEU A 81 23.57 20.35 1.36
CA LEU A 81 22.97 20.67 0.06
C LEU A 81 22.86 22.18 -0.12
N THR A 82 22.99 22.64 -1.37
CA THR A 82 22.62 24.02 -1.71
C THR A 82 21.09 24.15 -1.72
N THR A 83 20.58 25.35 -1.48
CA THR A 83 19.13 25.63 -1.46
C THR A 83 18.40 25.10 -2.70
N GLN A 84 18.99 25.29 -3.89
CA GLN A 84 18.43 24.79 -5.15
C GLN A 84 18.40 23.25 -5.22
N LYS A 85 19.48 22.58 -4.80
CA LYS A 85 19.55 21.11 -4.79
C LYS A 85 18.59 20.54 -3.75
N GLU A 86 18.48 21.17 -2.58
CA GLU A 86 17.54 20.79 -1.53
C GLU A 86 16.08 20.91 -2.02
N ALA A 87 15.72 22.04 -2.63
CA ALA A 87 14.40 22.26 -3.20
C ALA A 87 14.07 21.22 -4.30
N ALA A 88 15.01 20.93 -5.19
CA ALA A 88 14.84 19.91 -6.23
C ALA A 88 14.62 18.50 -5.64
N LEU A 89 15.38 18.15 -4.59
CA LEU A 89 15.23 16.87 -3.91
C LEU A 89 13.91 16.77 -3.13
N LYS A 90 13.50 17.83 -2.43
CA LYS A 90 12.19 17.90 -1.76
C LYS A 90 11.03 17.77 -2.74
N LYS A 91 11.10 18.46 -3.88
CA LYS A 91 10.10 18.35 -4.97
C LYS A 91 10.02 16.94 -5.53
N TRP A 92 11.17 16.31 -5.81
CA TRP A 92 11.21 14.92 -6.26
C TRP A 92 10.65 13.96 -5.22
N MET A 93 11.01 14.14 -3.94
CA MET A 93 10.50 13.34 -2.81
C MET A 93 8.98 13.41 -2.72
N ALA A 94 8.38 14.60 -2.75
CA ALA A 94 6.93 14.77 -2.70
C ALA A 94 6.22 13.98 -3.81
N SER A 95 6.72 14.07 -5.05
CA SER A 95 6.17 13.30 -6.18
C SER A 95 6.28 11.78 -6.00
N GLN A 96 7.35 11.28 -5.37
CA GLN A 96 7.45 9.85 -5.06
C GLN A 96 6.53 9.45 -3.91
N GLN A 97 6.37 10.30 -2.89
CA GLN A 97 5.52 10.03 -1.74
C GLN A 97 4.08 9.76 -2.15
N ASP A 98 3.52 10.58 -3.03
CA ASP A 98 2.14 10.40 -3.49
C ASP A 98 1.95 9.07 -4.26
N LYS A 99 2.93 8.69 -5.09
CA LYS A 99 2.91 7.43 -5.84
C LYS A 99 2.97 6.21 -4.91
N PHE A 100 3.85 6.24 -3.93
CA PHE A 100 3.97 5.15 -2.95
C PHE A 100 2.74 5.06 -2.05
N LEU A 101 2.19 6.20 -1.61
CA LEU A 101 0.98 6.25 -0.80
C LEU A 101 -0.20 5.61 -1.53
N ALA A 102 -0.46 6.02 -2.78
CA ALA A 102 -1.53 5.44 -3.59
C ALA A 102 -1.34 3.93 -3.82
N LYS A 103 -0.09 3.51 -4.08
CA LYS A 103 0.23 2.09 -4.28
C LYS A 103 0.00 1.27 -3.01
N TRP A 104 0.48 1.72 -1.85
CA TRP A 104 0.35 0.98 -0.60
C TRP A 104 -1.08 0.92 -0.08
N LEU A 105 -1.88 1.97 -0.28
CA LEU A 105 -3.31 1.93 0.09
C LEU A 105 -4.14 0.98 -0.79
N LYS A 106 -3.71 0.77 -2.05
CA LYS A 106 -4.34 -0.20 -2.96
C LYS A 106 -3.92 -1.64 -2.66
N SER A 107 -2.71 -1.85 -2.16
CA SER A 107 -2.19 -3.17 -1.83
C SER A 107 -2.76 -3.69 -0.51
N SER A 108 -3.32 -4.90 -0.50
CA SER A 108 -3.77 -5.58 0.72
C SER A 108 -2.64 -6.30 1.46
N SER A 109 -1.49 -6.53 0.82
CA SER A 109 -0.35 -7.26 1.39
C SER A 109 0.59 -6.37 2.21
N VAL A 110 0.59 -5.07 1.94
CA VAL A 110 1.47 -4.09 2.60
C VAL A 110 0.86 -3.63 3.92
N TYR A 111 1.67 -3.65 4.99
CA TYR A 111 1.30 -3.26 6.35
C TYR A 111 2.32 -2.27 6.95
N PRO A 112 1.97 -1.51 8.01
CA PRO A 112 2.78 -0.37 8.45
C PRO A 112 4.21 -0.70 8.87
N ASP A 113 4.44 -1.77 9.64
CA ASP A 113 5.81 -2.18 10.00
C ASP A 113 6.70 -2.47 8.78
N GLN A 114 6.12 -3.07 7.73
CA GLN A 114 6.84 -3.30 6.47
C GLN A 114 7.20 -1.98 5.78
N VAL A 115 6.28 -1.02 5.74
CA VAL A 115 6.51 0.32 5.17
C VAL A 115 7.57 1.06 5.97
N TYR A 116 7.49 1.01 7.29
CA TYR A 116 8.44 1.63 8.21
C TYR A 116 9.87 1.15 7.95
N SER A 117 10.04 -0.17 7.79
CA SER A 117 11.32 -0.81 7.43
C SER A 117 11.77 -0.43 6.01
N LYS A 118 10.88 -0.51 5.00
CA LYS A 118 11.18 -0.16 3.60
C LYS A 118 11.64 1.30 3.44
N LEU A 119 11.12 2.20 4.27
CA LEU A 119 11.51 3.61 4.33
C LEU A 119 12.81 3.86 5.11
N GLY A 120 13.39 2.83 5.72
CA GLY A 120 14.64 2.90 6.48
C GLY A 120 14.48 3.48 7.89
N LEU A 121 13.24 3.62 8.39
CA LEU A 121 12.95 4.28 9.66
C LEU A 121 13.35 3.41 10.86
N THR A 122 13.28 2.09 10.74
CA THR A 122 13.71 1.15 11.81
C THR A 122 15.14 1.40 12.25
N LYS A 123 16.05 1.72 11.31
CA LYS A 123 17.46 1.97 11.61
C LYS A 123 17.72 3.33 12.29
N LEU A 124 16.77 4.25 12.21
CA LEU A 124 16.87 5.57 12.82
C LEU A 124 16.39 5.59 14.28
N GLY A 125 15.65 4.57 14.73
CA GLY A 125 15.12 4.47 16.09
C GLY A 125 14.36 5.74 16.50
N ALA A 126 14.74 6.33 17.64
CA ALA A 126 14.13 7.57 18.14
C ALA A 126 14.23 8.75 17.15
N SER A 127 15.25 8.78 16.29
CA SER A 127 15.44 9.82 15.28
C SER A 127 14.58 9.63 14.03
N ALA A 128 13.77 8.58 13.93
CA ALA A 128 12.94 8.31 12.75
C ALA A 128 12.06 9.51 12.36
N LYS A 129 11.50 10.23 13.35
CA LYS A 129 10.66 11.42 13.16
C LYS A 129 11.37 12.57 12.42
N SER A 130 12.70 12.62 12.44
CA SER A 130 13.50 13.63 11.73
C SER A 130 13.68 13.33 10.23
N SER A 131 13.38 12.11 9.80
CA SER A 131 13.52 11.72 8.41
C SER A 131 12.41 12.32 7.57
N PRO A 132 12.71 12.90 6.38
CA PRO A 132 11.69 13.27 5.41
C PRO A 132 10.75 12.13 5.00
N ASN A 133 11.19 10.87 5.13
CA ASN A 133 10.37 9.70 4.86
C ASN A 133 9.30 9.45 5.94
N TYR A 134 9.47 9.96 7.15
CA TYR A 134 8.52 9.74 8.25
C TYR A 134 7.15 10.36 7.95
N GLN A 135 7.12 11.50 7.27
CA GLN A 135 5.86 12.14 6.85
C GLN A 135 5.03 11.26 5.92
N LEU A 136 5.68 10.47 5.06
CA LEU A 136 4.99 9.51 4.20
C LEU A 136 4.41 8.34 5.02
N TYR A 137 5.16 7.85 6.01
CA TYR A 137 4.67 6.82 6.94
C TYR A 137 3.45 7.30 7.71
N GLU A 138 3.50 8.50 8.30
CA GLU A 138 2.37 9.12 9.01
C GLU A 138 1.13 9.21 8.10
N LYS A 139 1.25 9.81 6.91
CA LYS A 139 0.14 9.91 5.96
C LYS A 139 -0.47 8.55 5.59
N TYR A 140 0.37 7.53 5.40
CA TYR A 140 -0.10 6.17 5.13
C TYR A 140 -0.88 5.59 6.32
N THR A 141 -0.36 5.74 7.55
CA THR A 141 -1.03 5.28 8.76
C THR A 141 -2.33 6.02 9.05
N GLU A 142 -2.38 7.34 8.85
CA GLU A 142 -3.61 8.13 9.00
C GLU A 142 -4.70 7.68 8.03
N ALA A 143 -4.34 7.44 6.77
CA ALA A 143 -5.28 6.94 5.77
C ALA A 143 -5.81 5.53 6.13
N LEU A 144 -4.98 4.66 6.70
CA LEU A 144 -5.44 3.36 7.21
C LEU A 144 -6.39 3.50 8.40
N LEU A 145 -6.07 4.36 9.38
CA LEU A 145 -6.95 4.63 10.53
C LEU A 145 -8.31 5.16 10.08
N GLN A 146 -8.32 6.11 9.15
CA GLN A 146 -9.55 6.66 8.58
C GLN A 146 -10.36 5.56 7.87
N ARG A 147 -9.68 4.71 7.08
CA ARG A 147 -10.32 3.57 6.41
C ARG A 147 -10.99 2.63 7.40
N TRP A 148 -10.28 2.19 8.45
CA TRP A 148 -10.83 1.30 9.46
C TRP A 148 -11.97 1.93 10.26
N THR A 149 -11.86 3.23 10.58
CA THR A 149 -12.92 3.98 11.27
C THR A 149 -14.19 4.06 10.41
N ASN A 150 -14.05 4.36 9.11
CA ASN A 150 -15.18 4.43 8.17
C ASN A 150 -15.86 3.06 7.99
N PHE A 151 -15.10 1.97 7.98
CA PHE A 151 -15.64 0.61 7.90
C PHE A 151 -16.07 0.04 9.26
N LYS A 152 -15.93 0.79 10.36
CA LYS A 152 -16.20 0.34 11.74
C LYS A 152 -15.51 -1.00 12.04
N ALA A 153 -14.26 -1.15 11.60
CA ALA A 153 -13.51 -2.39 11.77
C ALA A 153 -13.34 -2.72 13.26
N SER A 154 -13.51 -3.99 13.64
CA SER A 154 -13.28 -4.39 15.03
C SER A 154 -11.80 -4.22 15.41
N PRO A 155 -11.49 -3.97 16.69
CA PRO A 155 -10.12 -4.01 17.19
C PRO A 155 -9.32 -5.24 16.75
N ASP A 156 -9.92 -6.42 16.78
CA ASP A 156 -9.26 -7.67 16.34
C ASP A 156 -8.90 -7.66 14.87
N THR A 157 -9.75 -7.06 14.02
CA THR A 157 -9.50 -6.92 12.59
C THR A 157 -8.30 -6.01 12.36
N VAL A 158 -8.21 -4.90 13.09
CA VAL A 158 -7.08 -3.97 13.01
C VAL A 158 -5.80 -4.63 13.53
N TYR A 159 -5.87 -5.36 14.65
CA TYR A 159 -4.72 -6.08 15.22
C TYR A 159 -4.09 -7.05 14.23
N LYS A 160 -4.92 -7.83 13.51
CA LYS A 160 -4.49 -8.74 12.43
C LYS A 160 -4.02 -7.99 11.18
N SER A 161 -4.67 -6.87 10.82
CA SER A 161 -4.27 -6.05 9.66
C SER A 161 -2.88 -5.43 9.85
N LEU A 162 -2.51 -5.11 11.09
CA LEU A 162 -1.18 -4.68 11.49
C LEU A 162 -0.17 -5.83 11.63
N ARG A 163 -0.61 -7.08 11.45
CA ARG A 163 0.15 -8.32 11.68
C ARG A 163 0.72 -8.46 13.10
N LEU A 164 0.10 -7.81 14.08
CA LEU A 164 0.52 -7.89 15.49
C LEU A 164 0.29 -9.30 16.07
N ASP A 165 -0.67 -10.05 15.51
CA ASP A 165 -0.90 -11.47 15.84
C ASP A 165 0.32 -12.36 15.57
N LYS A 166 1.14 -12.00 14.58
CA LYS A 166 2.36 -12.75 14.22
C LYS A 166 3.51 -12.50 15.17
N LEU A 167 3.46 -11.43 15.97
CA LEU A 167 4.53 -11.06 16.90
C LEU A 167 4.35 -11.68 18.29
N GLY A 168 3.16 -12.18 18.62
CA GLY A 168 2.84 -12.73 19.94
C GLY A 168 3.21 -11.75 21.07
N ALA A 169 3.99 -12.21 22.05
CA ALA A 169 4.45 -11.39 23.17
C ALA A 169 5.33 -10.18 22.77
N LYS A 170 5.84 -10.14 21.54
CA LYS A 170 6.64 -9.02 21.02
C LYS A 170 5.80 -7.92 20.37
N ALA A 171 4.48 -8.09 20.27
CA ALA A 171 3.59 -7.09 19.65
C ALA A 171 3.73 -5.68 20.25
N PRO A 172 3.88 -5.49 21.58
CA PRO A 172 4.09 -4.16 22.16
C PRO A 172 5.37 -3.44 21.71
N GLN A 173 6.34 -4.16 21.13
CA GLN A 173 7.60 -3.59 20.63
C GLN A 173 7.50 -3.13 19.17
N SER A 174 6.38 -3.42 18.50
CA SER A 174 6.14 -3.03 17.10
C SER A 174 5.98 -1.51 16.97
N PRO A 175 6.58 -0.88 15.95
CA PRO A 175 6.29 0.52 15.57
C PRO A 175 4.81 0.79 15.31
N SER A 176 4.02 -0.23 14.99
CA SER A 176 2.57 -0.16 14.78
C SER A 176 1.74 -0.24 16.06
N TYR A 177 2.33 -0.62 17.20
CA TYR A 177 1.57 -0.79 18.45
C TYR A 177 0.91 0.51 18.95
N PRO A 178 1.61 1.68 18.97
CA PRO A 178 0.98 2.93 19.36
C PRO A 178 -0.19 3.35 18.45
N MET A 179 -0.14 2.95 17.18
CA MET A 179 -1.22 3.18 16.22
C MET A 179 -2.45 2.33 16.56
N TYR A 180 -2.26 1.07 16.96
CA TYR A 180 -3.32 0.21 17.45
C TYR A 180 -3.98 0.77 18.71
N GLU A 181 -3.19 1.23 19.70
CA GLU A 181 -3.70 1.86 20.92
C GLU A 181 -4.55 3.12 20.61
N LYS A 182 -4.08 3.97 19.69
CA LYS A 182 -4.84 5.14 19.22
C LYS A 182 -6.18 4.73 18.58
N TYR A 183 -6.19 3.64 17.80
CA TYR A 183 -7.41 3.11 17.22
C TYR A 183 -8.39 2.61 18.29
N LEU A 184 -7.91 1.85 19.28
CA LEU A 184 -8.73 1.38 20.42
C LEU A 184 -9.41 2.53 21.13
N GLN A 185 -8.66 3.58 21.50
CA GLN A 185 -9.20 4.75 22.17
C GLN A 185 -10.30 5.44 21.36
N THR A 186 -10.14 5.49 20.03
CA THR A 186 -11.12 6.08 19.11
C THR A 186 -12.35 5.20 18.96
N PHE A 187 -12.15 3.88 18.87
CA PHE A 187 -13.21 2.90 18.73
C PHE A 187 -14.14 2.90 19.96
N PHE A 188 -13.58 2.88 21.17
CA PHE A 188 -14.37 2.90 22.41
C PHE A 188 -15.00 4.27 22.71
N ARG A 189 -14.34 5.38 22.36
CA ARG A 189 -14.95 6.73 22.50
C ARG A 189 -16.16 6.92 21.59
N ASN A 190 -16.17 6.27 20.43
CA ASN A 190 -17.26 6.35 19.46
C ASN A 190 -18.40 5.35 19.75
N GLN A 191 -18.27 4.53 20.80
CA GLN A 191 -19.40 3.73 21.27
C GLN A 191 -20.33 4.64 22.08
N PRO A 192 -21.65 4.63 21.82
CA PRO A 192 -22.59 5.29 22.71
C PRO A 192 -22.41 4.71 24.12
N ALA A 193 -22.35 5.57 25.13
CA ALA A 193 -22.50 5.12 26.51
C ALA A 193 -23.86 4.41 26.61
N ASN A 194 -23.84 3.12 26.94
CA ASN A 194 -25.05 2.36 27.22
C ASN A 194 -25.85 3.00 28.37
#